data_AF-A0A2S8Z7P2-F1
#
_entry.id   AF-A0A2S8Z7P2-F1
#
_cell.length_a   1.000
_cell.length_b   1.000
_cell.length_c   1.000
_cell.angle_alpha   90.00
_cell.angle_beta   90.00
_cell.angle_gamma   90.00
#
_symmetry.space_group_name_H-M   'P 1'
#
loop_
_entity.id
_entity.type
_entity.pdbx_description
1 polymer ?
#
loop_
_entity_poly.entity_id
_entity_poly.type
_entity_poly.pdbx_seq_one_letter_code
_entity_poly.pdbx_strand_id
1 'polypeptide(L)'
;MSTLGDAIGHAVLDEAGAADKPALALEDHIALIAASARADDEVRAILQRAVDAARAAGASWATIGAELNMSRQAAQQRFGHPSAAADLDEDERWLGPVSVFDEMAELDLAGLEGWHTIGAESSAHRMRRSDTRWEHRRSVWHALRASERAEGWEIGCRAFPWVYLVRDTGVPVTSSAAPATD
;
A
#
# COMPACT_ATOMS: atom_id res chain seq x y z
N MET A 1 -27.48 1.66 12.44
CA MET A 1 -26.73 1.58 11.18
C MET A 1 -25.28 1.86 11.51
N SER A 2 -24.34 1.09 10.96
CA SER A 2 -22.91 1.27 11.27
C SER A 2 -22.37 2.46 10.48
N THR A 3 -21.68 3.39 11.14
CA THR A 3 -21.03 4.55 10.50
C THR A 3 -20.08 4.13 9.38
N LEU A 4 -19.48 2.94 9.48
CA LEU A 4 -18.65 2.35 8.44
C LEU A 4 -19.46 1.90 7.21
N GLY A 5 -20.64 1.33 7.44
CA GLY A 5 -21.54 0.91 6.35
C GLY A 5 -22.00 2.10 5.52
N ASP A 6 -22.31 3.22 6.16
CA ASP A 6 -22.70 4.45 5.49
C ASP A 6 -21.52 5.03 4.68
N ALA A 7 -20.31 5.04 5.26
CA ALA A 7 -19.10 5.50 4.56
C ALA A 7 -18.78 4.67 3.31
N ILE A 8 -18.89 3.33 3.40
CA ILE A 8 -18.71 2.44 2.24
C ILE A 8 -19.80 2.68 1.21
N GLY A 9 -21.05 2.85 1.64
CA GLY A 9 -22.18 3.14 0.75
C GLY A 9 -21.97 4.43 -0.05
N HIS A 10 -21.49 5.50 0.61
CA HIS A 10 -21.13 6.75 -0.06
C HIS A 10 -20.00 6.55 -1.08
N ALA A 11 -18.91 5.85 -0.71
CA ALA A 11 -17.81 5.60 -1.63
C ALA A 11 -18.26 4.81 -2.89
N VAL A 12 -19.16 3.83 -2.72
CA VAL A 12 -19.73 3.06 -3.85
C VAL A 12 -20.61 3.94 -4.74
N LEU A 13 -21.43 4.81 -4.16
CA LEU A 13 -22.27 5.75 -4.92
C LEU A 13 -21.44 6.76 -5.70
N ASP A 14 -20.36 7.28 -5.11
CA ASP A 14 -19.43 8.20 -5.75
C ASP A 14 -18.72 7.52 -6.92
N GLU A 15 -18.16 6.33 -6.71
CA GLU A 15 -17.47 5.53 -7.73
C GLU A 15 -18.40 5.13 -8.90
N ALA A 16 -19.68 4.87 -8.61
CA ALA A 16 -20.68 4.57 -9.63
C ALA A 16 -21.20 5.83 -10.36
N GLY A 17 -20.82 7.05 -9.93
CA GLY A 17 -21.34 8.31 -10.45
C GLY A 17 -22.83 8.52 -10.15
N ALA A 18 -23.34 7.93 -9.07
CA ALA A 18 -24.76 7.88 -8.72
C ALA A 18 -25.12 8.72 -7.48
N ALA A 19 -24.14 9.30 -6.77
CA ALA A 19 -24.33 9.99 -5.50
C ALA A 19 -25.38 11.12 -5.52
N ASP A 20 -25.42 11.91 -6.60
CA ASP A 20 -26.31 13.07 -6.72
C ASP A 20 -27.54 12.81 -7.62
N LYS A 21 -27.75 11.56 -8.06
CA LYS A 21 -28.83 11.25 -8.99
C LYS A 21 -30.18 11.18 -8.25
N PRO A 22 -31.21 11.94 -8.68
CA PRO A 22 -32.52 11.93 -8.04
C PRO A 22 -33.31 10.64 -8.30
N ALA A 23 -32.94 9.89 -9.34
CA ALA A 23 -33.47 8.57 -9.66
C ALA A 23 -32.40 7.76 -10.40
N LEU A 24 -32.44 6.44 -10.26
CA LEU A 24 -31.48 5.51 -10.88
C LEU A 24 -32.13 4.82 -12.08
N ALA A 25 -31.44 4.84 -13.22
CA ALA A 25 -31.78 4.05 -14.38
C ALA A 25 -31.15 2.64 -14.30
N LEU A 26 -31.46 1.76 -15.26
CA LEU A 26 -30.93 0.40 -15.27
C LEU A 26 -29.38 0.39 -15.33
N GLU A 27 -28.81 1.25 -16.16
CA GLU A 27 -27.37 1.43 -16.30
C GLU A 27 -26.70 1.86 -14.98
N ASP A 28 -27.38 2.65 -14.15
CA ASP A 28 -26.89 3.08 -12.84
C ASP A 28 -26.85 1.90 -11.87
N HIS A 29 -27.88 1.04 -11.90
CA HIS A 29 -27.88 -0.19 -11.11
C HIS A 29 -26.76 -1.15 -11.53
N ILE A 30 -26.46 -1.26 -12.83
CA ILE A 30 -25.32 -2.05 -13.30
C ILE A 30 -23.99 -1.43 -12.85
N ALA A 31 -23.83 -0.11 -12.93
CA ALA A 31 -22.66 0.60 -12.45
C ALA A 31 -22.44 0.40 -10.94
N LEU A 32 -23.52 0.42 -10.14
CA LEU A 32 -23.50 0.14 -8.71
C LEU A 32 -23.02 -1.27 -8.38
N ILE A 33 -23.44 -2.28 -9.16
CA ILE A 33 -22.93 -3.66 -8.99
C ILE A 33 -21.42 -3.69 -9.22
N ALA A 34 -20.94 -3.05 -10.29
CA ALA A 34 -19.51 -3.01 -10.61
C ALA A 34 -18.69 -2.26 -9.53
N ALA A 35 -19.19 -1.11 -9.06
CA ALA A 35 -18.56 -0.34 -7.98
C ALA A 35 -18.56 -1.10 -6.64
N SER A 36 -19.66 -1.80 -6.33
CA SER A 36 -19.75 -2.63 -5.11
C SER A 36 -18.78 -3.81 -5.15
N ALA A 37 -18.60 -4.45 -6.31
CA ALA A 37 -17.62 -5.51 -6.47
C ALA A 37 -16.19 -5.00 -6.24
N ARG A 38 -15.83 -3.85 -6.81
CA ARG A 38 -14.53 -3.20 -6.54
C ARG A 38 -14.33 -2.85 -5.07
N ALA A 39 -15.38 -2.36 -4.40
CA ALA A 39 -15.32 -2.08 -2.97
C ALA A 39 -15.13 -3.35 -2.13
N ASP A 40 -15.79 -4.47 -2.48
CA ASP A 40 -15.58 -5.77 -1.81
C ASP A 40 -14.14 -6.24 -1.98
N ASP A 41 -13.56 -6.13 -3.17
CA ASP A 41 -12.16 -6.47 -3.45
C ASP A 41 -11.19 -5.63 -2.60
N GLU A 42 -11.41 -4.32 -2.51
CA GLU A 42 -10.59 -3.42 -1.69
C GLU A 42 -10.69 -3.74 -0.19
N VAL A 43 -11.89 -4.01 0.31
CA VAL A 43 -12.11 -4.41 1.71
C VAL A 43 -11.44 -5.76 2.01
N ARG A 44 -11.52 -6.73 1.09
CA ARG A 44 -10.80 -8.01 1.21
C ARG A 44 -9.29 -7.82 1.23
N ALA A 45 -8.76 -6.94 0.37
CA ALA A 45 -7.34 -6.63 0.33
C ALA A 45 -6.86 -5.91 1.61
N ILE A 46 -7.68 -5.01 2.18
CA ILE A 46 -7.42 -4.40 3.48
C ILE A 46 -7.38 -5.47 4.59
N LEU A 47 -8.35 -6.40 4.60
CA LEU A 47 -8.38 -7.48 5.58
C LEU A 47 -7.15 -8.40 5.46
N GLN A 48 -6.76 -8.80 4.25
CA GLN A 48 -5.54 -9.58 4.02
C GLN A 48 -4.31 -8.85 4.58
N ARG A 49 -4.13 -7.56 4.24
CA ARG A 49 -3.01 -6.75 4.76
C ARG A 49 -3.03 -6.61 6.29
N ALA A 50 -4.21 -6.49 6.90
CA ALA A 50 -4.34 -6.46 8.36
C ALA A 50 -3.94 -7.81 9.00
N VAL A 51 -4.32 -8.92 8.37
CA VAL A 51 -3.90 -10.26 8.79
C VAL A 51 -2.39 -10.43 8.65
N ASP A 52 -1.80 -10.02 7.52
CA ASP A 52 -0.36 -10.10 7.29
C ASP A 52 0.42 -9.27 8.32
N ALA A 53 -0.05 -8.05 8.60
CA ALA A 53 0.52 -7.20 9.65
C ALA A 53 0.41 -7.83 11.04
N ALA A 54 -0.73 -8.45 11.38
CA ALA A 54 -0.89 -9.17 12.63
C ALA A 54 0.05 -10.39 12.71
N ARG A 55 0.22 -11.13 11.60
CA ARG A 55 1.15 -12.25 11.50
C ARG A 55 2.60 -11.80 11.69
N ALA A 56 2.98 -10.69 11.07
CA ALA A 56 4.28 -10.04 11.22
C ALA A 56 4.55 -9.62 12.67
N ALA A 57 3.53 -9.10 13.35
CA ALA A 57 3.59 -8.74 14.77
C ALA A 57 3.55 -9.97 15.72
N GLY A 58 3.53 -11.20 15.19
CA GLY A 58 3.60 -12.44 15.97
C GLY A 58 2.25 -13.06 16.35
N ALA A 59 1.11 -12.52 15.90
CA ALA A 59 -0.20 -13.08 16.21
C ALA A 59 -0.36 -14.49 15.62
N SER A 60 -0.81 -15.47 16.41
CA SER A 60 -0.98 -16.85 15.95
C SER A 60 -2.19 -17.01 15.01
N TRP A 61 -2.19 -18.03 14.15
CA TRP A 61 -3.37 -18.38 13.33
C TRP A 61 -4.61 -18.70 14.18
N ALA A 62 -4.42 -19.18 15.42
CA ALA A 62 -5.53 -19.43 16.33
C ALA A 62 -6.16 -18.12 16.82
N THR A 63 -5.31 -17.13 17.16
CA THR A 63 -5.74 -15.78 17.54
C THR A 63 -6.50 -15.10 16.41
N ILE A 64 -5.95 -15.13 15.18
CA ILE A 64 -6.59 -14.54 14.00
C ILE A 64 -7.90 -15.26 13.68
N GLY A 65 -7.92 -16.59 13.75
CA GLY A 65 -9.15 -17.36 13.53
C GLY A 65 -10.25 -16.99 14.51
N ALA A 66 -9.92 -16.88 15.80
CA ALA A 66 -10.88 -16.46 16.83
C ALA A 66 -11.48 -15.07 16.54
N GLU A 67 -10.65 -14.08 16.19
CA GLU A 67 -11.11 -12.72 15.86
C GLU A 67 -12.05 -12.71 14.64
N LEU A 68 -11.76 -13.55 13.64
CA LEU A 68 -12.55 -13.65 12.42
C LEU A 68 -13.69 -14.68 12.50
N ASN A 69 -14.00 -15.20 13.69
CA ASN A 69 -15.02 -16.22 13.92
C ASN A 69 -14.86 -17.47 13.02
N MET A 70 -13.62 -17.94 12.87
CA MET A 70 -13.28 -19.13 12.08
C MET A 70 -12.26 -20.03 12.80
N SER A 71 -12.12 -21.27 12.34
CA SER A 71 -11.10 -22.16 12.90
C SER A 71 -9.68 -21.71 12.52
N ARG A 72 -8.68 -22.11 13.31
CA ARG A 72 -7.25 -21.92 13.00
C ARG A 72 -6.91 -22.38 11.57
N GLN A 73 -7.42 -23.54 11.18
CA GLN A 73 -7.14 -24.13 9.87
C GLN A 73 -7.82 -23.32 8.75
N ALA A 74 -9.06 -22.86 8.95
CA ALA A 74 -9.76 -22.01 8.00
C ALA A 74 -9.04 -20.67 7.80
N ALA A 75 -8.53 -20.06 8.88
CA ALA A 75 -7.72 -18.84 8.80
C ALA A 75 -6.41 -19.07 8.03
N GLN A 76 -5.67 -20.13 8.35
CA GLN A 76 -4.42 -20.46 7.66
C GLN A 76 -4.65 -20.77 6.18
N GLN A 77 -5.73 -21.46 5.82
CA GLN A 77 -6.06 -21.76 4.43
C GLN A 77 -6.42 -20.49 3.65
N ARG A 78 -7.18 -19.58 4.27
CA ARG A 78 -7.65 -18.36 3.61
C ARG A 78 -6.56 -17.30 3.45
N PHE A 79 -5.69 -17.14 4.45
CA PHE A 79 -4.75 -16.01 4.53
C PHE A 79 -3.28 -16.44 4.51
N GLY A 80 -2.96 -17.73 4.64
CA GLY A 80 -1.59 -18.22 4.79
C GLY A 80 -0.84 -18.43 3.48
N HIS A 81 -1.38 -17.99 2.34
CA HIS A 81 -0.67 -18.06 1.06
C HIS A 81 0.36 -16.92 1.02
N PRO A 82 1.65 -17.21 0.81
CA PRO A 82 2.62 -16.14 0.62
C PRO A 82 2.20 -15.33 -0.61
N SER A 83 2.13 -14.00 -0.44
CA SER A 83 2.22 -13.09 -1.58
C SER A 83 3.42 -13.53 -2.38
N ALA A 84 3.22 -13.92 -3.63
CA ALA A 84 4.27 -14.44 -4.48
C ALA A 84 5.46 -13.47 -4.41
N ALA A 85 6.63 -13.99 -4.02
CA ALA A 85 7.90 -13.32 -4.22
C ALA A 85 8.03 -13.13 -5.73
N ALA A 86 7.53 -12.00 -6.23
CA ALA A 86 7.55 -11.68 -7.64
C ALA A 86 9.01 -11.56 -8.06
N ASP A 87 9.36 -12.19 -9.18
CA ASP A 87 10.63 -11.97 -9.85
C ASP A 87 10.82 -10.45 -9.99
N LEU A 88 11.96 -9.96 -9.52
CA LEU A 88 12.31 -8.54 -9.60
C LEU A 88 12.73 -8.21 -11.03
N ASP A 89 12.27 -7.09 -11.55
CA ASP A 89 12.82 -6.51 -12.78
C ASP A 89 14.26 -5.99 -12.54
N GLU A 90 15.03 -5.73 -13.60
CA GLU A 90 16.43 -5.25 -13.50
C GLU A 90 16.58 -3.96 -12.67
N ASP A 91 15.53 -3.12 -12.66
CA ASP A 91 15.46 -1.86 -11.91
C ASP A 91 14.76 -2.01 -10.55
N GLU A 92 14.46 -3.23 -10.09
CA GLU A 92 13.84 -3.48 -8.79
C GLU A 92 14.80 -4.15 -7.80
N ARG A 93 14.70 -3.78 -6.52
CA ARG A 93 15.43 -4.43 -5.42
C ARG A 93 14.61 -4.54 -4.16
N TRP A 94 14.99 -5.45 -3.28
CA TRP A 94 14.54 -5.43 -1.88
C TRP A 94 15.53 -4.63 -1.02
N LEU A 95 15.02 -3.71 -0.20
CA LEU A 95 15.73 -3.08 0.90
C LEU A 95 15.27 -3.74 2.21
N GLY A 96 16.13 -4.54 2.83
CA GLY A 96 15.85 -5.21 4.10
C GLY A 96 16.92 -6.22 4.52
N PRO A 97 16.83 -6.77 5.75
CA PRO A 97 15.78 -6.50 6.73
C PRO A 97 15.94 -5.12 7.39
N VAL A 98 14.84 -4.38 7.51
CA VAL A 98 14.74 -3.13 8.28
C VAL A 98 13.79 -3.30 9.47
N SER A 99 14.08 -2.59 10.55
CA SER A 99 13.22 -2.49 11.74
C SER A 99 12.36 -1.23 11.68
N VAL A 100 11.36 -1.13 12.55
CA VAL A 100 10.53 0.08 12.65
C VAL A 100 11.31 1.36 13.04
N PHE A 101 12.54 1.21 13.55
CA PHE A 101 13.37 2.30 14.06
C PHE A 101 14.34 2.86 13.02
N ASP A 102 14.95 2.01 12.20
CA ASP A 102 15.94 2.37 11.17
C ASP A 102 15.33 2.47 9.76
N GLU A 103 14.17 1.87 9.53
CA GLU A 103 13.49 1.85 8.23
C GLU A 103 13.46 3.21 7.53
N MET A 104 13.07 4.29 8.22
CA MET A 104 12.97 5.60 7.57
C MET A 104 14.33 6.16 7.17
N ALA A 105 15.37 5.93 7.99
CA ALA A 105 16.73 6.38 7.67
C ALA A 105 17.32 5.60 6.48
N GLU A 106 17.06 4.29 6.42
CA GLU A 106 17.45 3.45 5.28
C GLU A 106 16.72 3.86 3.99
N LEU A 107 15.44 4.23 4.09
CA LEU A 107 14.68 4.75 2.96
C LEU A 107 15.22 6.11 2.48
N ASP A 108 15.58 7.02 3.38
CA ASP A 108 16.19 8.31 3.04
C ASP A 108 17.52 8.11 2.27
N LEU A 109 18.38 7.19 2.73
CA LEU A 109 19.62 6.85 2.05
C LEU A 109 19.38 6.26 0.67
N ALA A 110 18.43 5.33 0.55
CA ALA A 110 18.04 4.75 -0.73
C ALA A 110 17.47 5.81 -1.69
N GLY A 111 16.71 6.77 -1.17
CA GLY A 111 16.18 7.90 -1.92
C GLY A 111 17.26 8.78 -2.54
N LEU A 112 18.38 9.00 -1.84
CA LEU A 112 19.54 9.73 -2.38
C LEU A 112 20.20 9.02 -3.57
N GLU A 113 20.08 7.70 -3.64
CA GLU A 113 20.59 6.85 -4.72
C GLU A 113 19.57 6.63 -5.86
N GLY A 114 18.39 7.24 -5.75
CA GLY A 114 17.31 7.22 -6.73
C GLY A 114 16.35 6.05 -6.61
N TRP A 115 16.32 5.38 -5.46
CA TRP A 115 15.37 4.31 -5.17
C TRP A 115 14.13 4.84 -4.47
N HIS A 116 12.95 4.43 -4.92
CA HIS A 116 11.68 4.71 -4.24
C HIS A 116 10.90 3.42 -3.98
N THR A 117 10.13 3.42 -2.89
CA THR A 117 9.31 2.27 -2.49
C THR A 117 8.12 2.11 -3.42
N ILE A 118 7.90 0.90 -3.91
CA ILE A 118 6.74 0.48 -4.72
C ILE A 118 5.95 -0.66 -4.07
N GLY A 119 6.49 -1.26 -3.01
CA GLY A 119 5.87 -2.33 -2.23
C GLY A 119 6.54 -2.47 -0.87
N ALA A 120 5.85 -3.02 0.12
CA ALA A 120 6.45 -3.30 1.42
C ALA A 120 5.91 -4.60 2.01
N GLU A 121 6.83 -5.37 2.57
CA GLU A 121 6.58 -6.52 3.42
C GLU A 121 7.02 -6.19 4.86
N SER A 122 6.74 -7.09 5.80
CA SER A 122 6.90 -6.94 7.25
C SER A 122 8.21 -6.29 7.74
N SER A 123 9.31 -6.45 6.99
CA SER A 123 10.63 -5.90 7.33
C SER A 123 11.46 -5.57 6.08
N ALA A 124 10.81 -5.34 4.94
CA ALA A 124 11.53 -5.10 3.69
C ALA A 124 10.68 -4.24 2.74
N HIS A 125 11.35 -3.40 1.96
CA HIS A 125 10.73 -2.59 0.92
C HIS A 125 11.12 -3.11 -0.45
N ARG A 126 10.12 -3.33 -1.31
CA ARG A 126 10.35 -3.49 -2.74
C ARG A 126 10.50 -2.11 -3.33
N MET A 127 11.61 -1.86 -3.99
CA MET A 127 11.97 -0.55 -4.51
C MET A 127 12.18 -0.61 -6.01
N ARG A 128 11.97 0.53 -6.68
CA ARG A 128 12.33 0.74 -8.07
C ARG A 128 13.35 1.86 -8.20
N ARG A 129 14.31 1.71 -9.11
CA ARG A 129 15.35 2.70 -9.40
C ARG A 129 14.87 3.74 -10.41
N SER A 130 15.41 4.95 -10.30
CA SER A 130 15.26 6.05 -11.27
C SER A 130 16.51 6.93 -11.28
N ASP A 131 16.57 7.89 -12.20
CA ASP A 131 17.70 8.81 -12.34
C ASP A 131 17.65 10.03 -11.39
N THR A 132 16.53 10.21 -10.69
CA THR A 132 16.30 11.32 -9.75
C THR A 132 16.25 10.83 -8.31
N ARG A 133 16.51 11.72 -7.35
CA ARG A 133 16.46 11.42 -5.93
C ARG A 133 15.03 11.49 -5.42
N TRP A 134 14.75 10.67 -4.42
CA TRP A 134 13.44 10.53 -3.82
C TRP A 134 13.46 10.85 -2.33
N GLU A 135 12.32 11.33 -1.84
CA GLU A 135 12.01 11.42 -0.41
C GLU A 135 10.92 10.41 -0.05
N HIS A 136 10.99 9.91 1.18
CA HIS A 136 10.02 8.96 1.72
C HIS A 136 9.37 9.51 2.98
N ARG A 137 8.09 9.21 3.15
CA ARG A 137 7.36 9.51 4.39
C ARG A 137 6.45 8.35 4.74
N ARG A 138 6.51 7.90 5.99
CA ARG A 138 5.52 6.95 6.53
C ARG A 138 4.42 7.72 7.27
N SER A 139 3.17 7.32 7.07
CA SER A 139 2.03 7.84 7.81
C SER A 139 1.08 6.69 8.17
N VAL A 140 0.30 6.87 9.24
CA VAL A 140 -0.82 5.95 9.53
C VAL A 140 -1.83 6.05 8.38
N TRP A 141 -2.47 4.95 8.02
CA TRP A 141 -3.39 4.84 6.89
C TRP A 141 -4.34 6.03 6.76
N HIS A 142 -4.22 6.76 5.65
CA HIS A 142 -5.16 7.81 5.24
C HIS A 142 -5.20 7.89 3.71
N ALA A 143 -6.26 8.50 3.18
CA ALA A 143 -6.28 8.92 1.79
C ALA A 143 -5.24 10.02 1.55
N LEU A 144 -4.55 9.98 0.41
CA LEU A 144 -3.62 11.04 0.02
C LEU A 144 -4.37 12.38 -0.06
N ARG A 145 -3.90 13.37 0.69
CA ARG A 145 -4.55 14.68 0.80
C ARG A 145 -4.21 15.54 -0.41
N ALA A 146 -5.08 16.50 -0.73
CA ALA A 146 -4.86 17.42 -1.85
C ALA A 146 -3.58 18.25 -1.67
N SER A 147 -3.26 18.68 -0.45
CA SER A 147 -2.01 19.39 -0.15
C SER A 147 -0.77 18.52 -0.40
N GLU A 148 -0.83 17.25 -0.03
CA GLU A 148 0.27 16.30 -0.25
C GLU A 148 0.51 16.08 -1.75
N ARG A 149 -0.55 15.92 -2.54
CA ARG A 149 -0.43 15.85 -4.01
C ARG A 149 0.17 17.12 -4.60
N ALA A 150 -0.26 18.28 -4.12
CA ALA A 150 0.26 19.57 -4.60
C ALA A 150 1.75 19.75 -4.29
N GLU A 151 2.25 19.12 -3.23
CA GLU A 151 3.66 19.06 -2.86
C GLU A 151 4.45 17.97 -3.60
N GLY A 152 3.81 17.19 -4.48
CA GLY A 152 4.42 16.12 -5.26
C GLY A 152 4.48 14.75 -4.57
N TRP A 153 3.76 14.56 -3.45
CA TRP A 153 3.70 13.24 -2.81
C TRP A 153 2.75 12.31 -3.56
N GLU A 154 3.20 11.07 -3.69
CA GLU A 154 2.46 9.96 -4.27
C GLU A 154 2.44 8.78 -3.28
N ILE A 155 1.51 7.84 -3.48
CA ILE A 155 1.49 6.60 -2.68
C ILE A 155 2.46 5.62 -3.33
N GLY A 156 3.60 5.37 -2.69
CA GLY A 156 4.54 4.34 -3.12
C GLY A 156 3.97 2.96 -2.85
N CYS A 157 3.52 2.72 -1.61
CA CYS A 157 2.77 1.51 -1.29
C CYS A 157 1.88 1.65 -0.05
N ARG A 158 1.02 0.65 0.14
CA ARG A 158 0.14 0.52 1.30
C ARG A 158 0.40 -0.81 2.00
N ALA A 159 0.96 -0.75 3.21
CA ALA A 159 1.24 -1.90 4.06
C ALA A 159 0.62 -1.61 5.43
N PHE A 160 -0.62 -2.08 5.62
CA PHE A 160 -1.42 -1.77 6.79
C PHE A 160 -0.64 -2.00 8.10
N PRO A 161 -0.70 -1.08 9.09
CA PRO A 161 -1.54 0.13 9.15
C PRO A 161 -0.90 1.36 8.50
N TRP A 162 0.18 1.19 7.74
CA TRP A 162 0.96 2.29 7.18
C TRP A 162 0.64 2.57 5.71
N VAL A 163 0.81 3.84 5.35
CA VAL A 163 1.00 4.28 3.96
C VAL A 163 2.41 4.84 3.83
N TYR A 164 3.13 4.39 2.82
CA TYR A 164 4.44 4.93 2.46
C TYR A 164 4.23 5.87 1.28
N LEU A 165 4.50 7.14 1.52
CA LEU A 165 4.47 8.18 0.51
C LEU A 165 5.88 8.36 -0.03
N VAL A 166 5.96 8.60 -1.33
CA VAL A 166 7.20 8.87 -2.05
C VAL A 166 7.05 10.18 -2.81
N ARG A 167 8.14 10.94 -2.95
CA ARG A 167 8.15 12.16 -3.75
C ARG A 167 9.44 12.23 -4.55
N ASP A 168 9.31 12.40 -5.86
CA ASP A 168 10.46 12.73 -6.71
C ASP A 168 10.87 14.18 -6.44
N THR A 169 12.15 14.39 -6.14
CA THR A 169 12.70 15.73 -5.91
C THR A 169 13.08 16.45 -7.21
N GLY A 170 13.15 15.71 -8.33
CA GLY A 170 13.67 16.18 -9.61
C GLY A 170 15.19 16.40 -9.62
N VAL A 171 15.87 16.18 -8.49
CA VAL A 171 17.33 16.32 -8.39
C VAL A 171 17.98 15.06 -8.95
N PRO A 172 18.90 15.14 -9.91
CA PRO A 172 19.59 13.96 -10.41
C PRO A 172 20.37 13.23 -9.31
N VAL A 173 20.39 11.90 -9.37
CA VAL A 173 21.35 11.10 -8.59
C VAL A 173 22.74 11.48 -9.10
N THR A 174 23.61 11.91 -8.19
CA THR A 174 24.97 12.26 -8.59
C THR A 174 25.66 10.97 -9.02
N SER A 175 25.90 10.81 -10.32
CA SER A 175 26.80 9.78 -10.82
C SER A 175 28.15 10.04 -10.17
N SER A 176 28.59 9.14 -9.29
CA SER A 176 29.98 9.11 -8.85
C SER A 176 30.79 8.76 -10.09
N ALA A 177 31.19 9.78 -10.85
CA ALA A 177 32.18 9.62 -11.90
C ALA A 177 33.46 9.14 -11.23
N ALA A 178 33.95 7.98 -11.68
CA ALA A 178 35.19 7.36 -11.22
C ALA A 178 36.34 8.38 -11.17
N PRO A 179 37.29 8.26 -10.23
CA PRO A 179 38.43 9.17 -10.17
C PRO A 179 39.17 9.12 -11.50
N ALA A 180 39.32 10.28 -12.13
CA ALA A 180 40.17 10.46 -13.30
C ALA A 180 41.56 9.93 -12.93
N THR A 181 41.97 8.87 -13.63
CA THR A 181 43.34 8.39 -13.59
C THR A 181 44.10 9.09 -14.73
N ASP A 182 45.32 9.52 -14.39
CA ASP A 182 46.33 10.29 -15.15
C ASP A 182 46.17 11.83 -15.23
#